data_AF-A0A1F9K3S2-F1
#
_entry.id   AF-A0A1F9K3S2-F1
#
_cell.length_a   1.000
_cell.length_b   1.000
_cell.length_c   1.000
_cell.angle_alpha   90.00
_cell.angle_beta   90.00
_cell.angle_gamma   90.00
#
_symmetry.space_group_name_H-M   'P 1'
#
loop_
_entity.id
_entity.type
_entity.pdbx_description
1 polymer ?
#
loop_
_entity_poly.entity_id
_entity_poly.type
_entity_poly.pdbx_seq_one_letter_code
_entity_poly.pdbx_strand_id
1 'polypeptide(L)'
;MHPKLAAVIDKSIKIGSGYSGSLSMTRSFGRILSERVLKRPITMVVPSPNRLDWVAEGLLDLCWVVPRITAKWAQQGAGPWKSKPLKNLRAIARFPQDDCQMVSLAPYAKWESLEQIAKEKPPVRVAIRVNPEVVEGSVREWAHPVQAILRQYGITLKDIQQWGGKYWPCTTDFTSVDEEIRNRQVDMVMGEACTQPIWKNVAGHGFRFLSLSEKAMAGLEEEGFERHTVPAGFLPGIDRPLLAVDESDFLLLTRAEAEEDFIYAVAKVIDQNRKRMEEGAVTIQYSYSQPLPVPQMIVRSPLTGPITEQWKTGVPLHRGAERYYREAGYLK
;
A
#
# COMPACT_ATOMS: atom_id res chain seq x y z
N MET A 1 1.53 -30.05 11.73
CA MET A 1 2.87 -29.62 11.29
C MET A 1 3.91 -30.60 11.81
N HIS A 2 4.89 -31.01 11.01
CA HIS A 2 5.93 -31.94 11.46
C HIS A 2 6.80 -31.29 12.57
N PRO A 3 7.15 -31.96 13.67
CA PRO A 3 7.85 -31.35 14.80
C PRO A 3 9.19 -30.69 14.45
N LYS A 4 9.97 -31.31 13.55
CA LYS A 4 11.23 -30.71 13.06
C LYS A 4 11.01 -29.39 12.30
N LEU A 5 9.91 -29.26 11.57
CA LEU A 5 9.57 -28.04 10.86
C LEU A 5 9.12 -26.95 11.84
N ALA A 6 8.33 -27.32 12.86
CA ALA A 6 7.91 -26.41 13.93
C ALA A 6 9.13 -25.79 14.63
N ALA A 7 10.10 -26.61 15.04
CA ALA A 7 11.30 -26.15 15.73
C ALA A 7 12.17 -25.19 14.88
N VAL A 8 12.18 -25.33 13.56
CA VAL A 8 12.88 -24.42 12.64
C VAL A 8 12.14 -23.08 12.56
N ILE A 9 10.81 -23.12 12.42
CA ILE A 9 9.96 -21.93 12.36
C ILE A 9 10.02 -21.15 13.68
N ASP A 10 10.08 -21.82 14.82
CA ASP A 10 10.16 -21.19 16.13
C ASP A 10 11.44 -20.38 16.33
N LYS A 11 12.54 -20.79 15.69
CA LYS A 11 13.85 -20.09 15.74
C LYS A 11 14.05 -19.07 14.61
N SER A 12 13.15 -19.06 13.64
CA SER A 12 13.22 -18.16 12.48
C SER A 12 12.99 -16.70 12.88
N ILE A 13 13.37 -15.79 11.99
CA ILE A 13 12.91 -14.41 12.00
C ILE A 13 11.60 -14.37 11.20
N LYS A 14 10.50 -14.04 11.86
CA LYS A 14 9.15 -14.03 11.31
C LYS A 14 8.81 -12.64 10.76
N ILE A 15 8.60 -12.55 9.44
CA ILE A 15 8.37 -11.27 8.74
C ILE A 15 7.00 -11.31 8.06
N GLY A 16 6.12 -10.40 8.46
CA GLY A 16 4.81 -10.25 7.81
C GLY A 16 4.92 -9.49 6.50
N SER A 17 4.44 -10.08 5.39
CA SER A 17 4.55 -9.54 4.03
C SER A 17 3.26 -9.74 3.23
N GLY A 18 3.01 -8.87 2.26
CA GLY A 18 2.05 -9.07 1.16
C GLY A 18 2.61 -9.96 0.04
N TYR A 19 1.85 -10.09 -1.06
CA TYR A 19 2.16 -11.00 -2.17
C TYR A 19 3.12 -10.47 -3.23
N SER A 20 3.39 -9.17 -3.26
CA SER A 20 4.17 -8.52 -4.32
C SER A 20 5.39 -7.78 -3.77
N GLY A 21 5.30 -6.45 -3.58
CA GLY A 21 6.45 -5.61 -3.32
C GLY A 21 7.21 -5.97 -2.04
N SER A 22 6.50 -6.06 -0.92
CA SER A 22 7.05 -6.50 0.37
C SER A 22 7.63 -7.91 0.32
N LEU A 23 7.07 -8.81 -0.50
CA LEU A 23 7.60 -10.17 -0.67
C LEU A 23 9.00 -10.13 -1.29
N SER A 24 9.12 -9.44 -2.41
CA SER A 24 10.36 -9.30 -3.18
C SER A 24 11.44 -8.56 -2.40
N MET A 25 11.07 -7.48 -1.70
CA MET A 25 12.00 -6.75 -0.83
C MET A 25 12.48 -7.61 0.35
N THR A 26 11.57 -8.35 1.01
CA THR A 26 11.94 -9.29 2.09
C THR A 26 12.90 -10.36 1.62
N ARG A 27 12.66 -10.95 0.44
CA ARG A 27 13.57 -11.93 -0.14
C ARG A 27 14.98 -11.36 -0.31
N SER A 28 15.08 -10.09 -0.70
CA SER A 28 16.35 -9.42 -1.01
C SER A 28 17.22 -9.22 0.23
N PHE A 29 16.68 -8.62 1.29
CA PHE A 29 17.44 -8.40 2.53
C PHE A 29 17.47 -9.64 3.43
N GLY A 30 16.37 -10.41 3.45
CA GLY A 30 16.21 -11.60 4.29
C GLY A 30 17.22 -12.70 3.95
N ARG A 31 17.58 -12.87 2.67
CA ARG A 31 18.66 -13.79 2.29
C ARG A 31 20.00 -13.38 2.90
N ILE A 32 20.32 -12.09 2.89
CA ILE A 32 21.59 -11.58 3.42
C ILE A 32 21.61 -11.74 4.95
N LEU A 33 20.51 -11.37 5.62
CA LEU A 33 20.35 -11.58 7.06
C LEU A 33 20.52 -13.06 7.44
N SER A 34 19.79 -13.94 6.76
CA SER A 34 19.79 -15.38 7.04
C SER A 34 21.15 -16.02 6.76
N GLU A 35 21.72 -15.80 5.58
CA GLU A 35 22.89 -16.58 5.15
C GLU A 35 24.22 -15.97 5.61
N ARG A 36 24.28 -14.67 5.89
CA ARG A 36 25.57 -13.97 6.08
C ARG A 36 25.71 -13.29 7.43
N VAL A 37 24.64 -12.72 7.96
CA VAL A 37 24.72 -11.85 9.15
C VAL A 37 24.26 -12.56 10.42
N LEU A 38 23.00 -12.98 10.48
CA LEU A 38 22.38 -13.54 11.68
C LEU A 38 22.38 -15.07 11.73
N LYS A 39 22.58 -15.74 10.59
CA LYS A 39 22.59 -17.22 10.52
C LYS A 39 21.31 -17.86 11.07
N ARG A 40 20.18 -17.15 10.94
CA ARG A 40 18.84 -17.57 11.36
C ARG A 40 17.91 -17.70 10.14
N PRO A 41 17.09 -18.77 10.05
CA PRO A 41 16.09 -18.89 9.00
C PRO A 41 15.15 -17.69 8.97
N ILE A 42 14.57 -17.41 7.81
CA ILE A 42 13.53 -16.40 7.64
C ILE A 42 12.21 -17.13 7.36
N THR A 43 11.18 -16.82 8.12
CA THR A 43 9.80 -17.24 7.83
C THR A 43 9.02 -16.03 7.38
N MET A 44 8.53 -16.08 6.13
CA MET A 44 7.64 -15.05 5.59
C MET A 44 6.20 -15.48 5.81
N VAL A 45 5.43 -14.65 6.49
CA VAL A 45 4.00 -14.88 6.73
C VAL A 45 3.21 -14.08 5.71
N VAL A 46 2.45 -14.74 4.84
CA VAL A 46 1.73 -14.11 3.72
C VAL A 46 0.29 -14.64 3.66
N PRO A 47 -0.74 -13.76 3.52
CA PRO A 47 -0.66 -12.31 3.56
C PRO A 47 -0.66 -11.80 5.00
N SER A 48 0.34 -11.00 5.36
CA SER A 48 0.30 -10.27 6.63
C SER A 48 0.99 -8.89 6.64
N PRO A 49 0.95 -8.09 5.54
CA PRO A 49 1.27 -6.67 5.69
C PRO A 49 0.24 -6.02 6.63
N ASN A 50 0.59 -4.92 7.28
CA ASN A 50 -0.28 -4.18 8.21
C ASN A 50 -0.82 -5.02 9.40
N ARG A 51 -0.28 -6.22 9.68
CA ARG A 51 -0.54 -6.98 10.93
C ARG A 51 0.26 -6.42 12.09
N LEU A 52 -0.02 -5.16 12.38
CA LEU A 52 0.63 -4.36 13.42
C LEU A 52 0.36 -4.92 14.82
N ASP A 53 -0.83 -5.49 15.01
CA ASP A 53 -1.22 -6.24 16.21
C ASP A 53 -0.25 -7.41 16.48
N TRP A 54 0.08 -8.18 15.46
CA TRP A 54 0.99 -9.32 15.59
C TRP A 54 2.44 -8.91 15.90
N VAL A 55 2.90 -7.77 15.39
CA VAL A 55 4.21 -7.23 15.77
C VAL A 55 4.19 -6.73 17.21
N ALA A 56 3.17 -5.96 17.57
CA ALA A 56 3.03 -5.38 18.91
C ALA A 56 2.97 -6.47 20.00
N GLU A 57 2.34 -7.62 19.68
CA GLU A 57 2.20 -8.78 20.56
C GLU A 57 3.40 -9.76 20.47
N GLY A 58 4.38 -9.51 19.60
CA GLY A 58 5.57 -10.35 19.46
C GLY A 58 5.36 -11.66 18.69
N LEU A 59 4.24 -11.81 17.98
CA LEU A 59 3.97 -12.96 17.10
C LEU A 59 4.78 -12.88 15.79
N LEU A 60 5.04 -11.66 15.32
CA LEU A 60 5.96 -11.35 14.23
C LEU A 60 7.14 -10.52 14.76
N ASP A 61 8.34 -10.79 14.26
CA ASP A 61 9.53 -9.98 14.57
C ASP A 61 9.48 -8.65 13.81
N LEU A 62 9.10 -8.72 12.52
CA LEU A 62 9.06 -7.60 11.59
C LEU A 62 7.75 -7.62 10.79
N CYS A 63 7.27 -6.45 10.35
CA CYS A 63 6.12 -6.37 9.43
C CYS A 63 6.24 -5.19 8.48
N TRP A 64 5.83 -5.41 7.23
CA TRP A 64 5.68 -4.36 6.25
C TRP A 64 4.37 -3.59 6.45
N VAL A 65 4.46 -2.27 6.30
CA VAL A 65 3.33 -1.36 6.43
C VAL A 65 3.25 -0.50 5.19
N VAL A 66 2.07 -0.44 4.59
CA VAL A 66 1.74 0.41 3.45
C VAL A 66 0.25 0.75 3.52
N PRO A 67 -0.13 2.03 3.42
CA PRO A 67 0.73 3.21 3.37
C PRO A 67 1.44 3.46 4.72
N ARG A 68 2.52 4.26 4.73
CA ARG A 68 3.26 4.57 5.96
C ARG A 68 2.38 5.17 7.06
N ILE A 69 1.33 5.91 6.69
CA ILE A 69 0.46 6.63 7.63
C ILE A 69 -0.26 5.67 8.60
N THR A 70 -0.51 4.43 8.17
CA THR A 70 -1.10 3.36 8.98
C THR A 70 -0.31 3.11 10.28
N ALA A 71 1.02 3.24 10.24
CA ALA A 71 1.87 3.08 11.42
C ALA A 71 1.60 4.18 12.47
N LYS A 72 1.42 5.41 12.01
CA LYS A 72 1.13 6.58 12.86
C LYS A 72 -0.24 6.43 13.50
N TRP A 73 -1.25 6.03 12.73
CA TRP A 73 -2.59 5.75 13.26
C TRP A 73 -2.57 4.69 14.35
N ALA A 74 -1.86 3.59 14.12
CA ALA A 74 -1.76 2.52 15.10
C ALA A 74 -1.10 2.97 16.40
N GLN A 75 0.01 3.71 16.33
CA GLN A 75 0.70 4.24 17.52
C GLN A 75 -0.15 5.25 18.29
N GLN A 76 -0.85 6.13 17.58
CA GLN A 76 -1.64 7.22 18.16
C GLN A 76 -3.02 6.77 18.63
N GLY A 77 -3.47 5.57 18.24
CA GLY A 77 -4.83 5.11 18.52
C GLY A 77 -5.87 5.79 17.65
N ALA A 78 -5.54 6.12 16.41
CA ALA A 78 -6.51 6.61 15.44
C ALA A 78 -7.23 5.44 14.73
N GLY A 79 -8.38 5.72 14.14
CA GLY A 79 -9.16 4.76 13.36
C GLY A 79 -9.35 3.39 14.06
N PRO A 80 -8.88 2.27 13.47
CA PRO A 80 -8.93 0.91 14.04
C PRO A 80 -8.38 0.73 15.45
N TRP A 81 -7.48 1.61 15.88
CA TRP A 81 -6.74 1.44 17.11
C TRP A 81 -7.22 2.33 18.25
N LYS A 82 -8.39 3.00 18.12
CA LYS A 82 -8.98 3.85 19.16
C LYS A 82 -9.09 3.17 20.53
N SER A 83 -9.50 1.90 20.55
CA SER A 83 -9.63 1.12 21.78
C SER A 83 -8.32 0.49 22.27
N LYS A 84 -7.35 0.26 21.37
CA LYS A 84 -6.07 -0.40 21.67
C LYS A 84 -4.93 0.22 20.85
N PRO A 85 -4.39 1.39 21.27
CA PRO A 85 -3.24 2.01 20.62
C PRO A 85 -1.98 1.12 20.74
N LEU A 86 -1.24 0.95 19.64
CA LEU A 86 -0.05 0.11 19.56
C LEU A 86 1.22 0.95 19.76
N LYS A 87 1.38 1.51 20.97
CA LYS A 87 2.45 2.48 21.31
C LYS A 87 3.87 1.93 21.23
N ASN A 88 4.03 0.60 21.26
CA ASN A 88 5.33 -0.06 21.21
C ASN A 88 5.85 -0.31 19.79
N LEU A 89 5.11 0.02 18.72
CA LEU A 89 5.63 -0.10 17.36
C LEU A 89 6.83 0.84 17.15
N ARG A 90 7.84 0.40 16.40
CA ARG A 90 9.01 1.19 16.01
C ARG A 90 9.37 0.93 14.56
N ALA A 91 9.77 1.98 13.84
CA ALA A 91 10.25 1.81 12.49
C ALA A 91 11.73 1.41 12.45
N ILE A 92 12.07 0.64 11.43
CA ILE A 92 13.45 0.27 11.10
C ILE A 92 13.90 1.06 9.89
N ALA A 93 13.08 1.07 8.84
CA ALA A 93 13.41 1.72 7.58
C ALA A 93 12.15 2.12 6.81
N ARG A 94 12.22 3.25 6.12
CA ARG A 94 11.32 3.69 5.05
C ARG A 94 11.83 3.20 3.69
N PHE A 95 10.91 2.88 2.80
CA PHE A 95 11.17 2.60 1.39
C PHE A 95 10.26 3.45 0.50
N PRO A 96 10.83 4.13 -0.52
CA PRO A 96 10.12 5.14 -1.28
C PRO A 96 9.09 4.54 -2.24
N GLN A 97 7.85 4.96 -2.08
CA GLN A 97 6.76 4.66 -3.00
C GLN A 97 5.90 5.92 -3.14
N ASP A 98 5.78 6.44 -4.36
CA ASP A 98 4.84 7.45 -4.75
C ASP A 98 3.52 6.75 -5.07
N ASP A 99 2.57 6.82 -4.15
CA ASP A 99 1.27 6.18 -4.28
C ASP A 99 0.16 7.08 -3.75
N CYS A 100 -1.01 6.97 -4.35
CA CYS A 100 -2.16 7.75 -3.98
C CYS A 100 -3.47 7.05 -4.39
N GLN A 101 -4.58 7.50 -3.79
CA GLN A 101 -5.91 7.12 -4.25
C GLN A 101 -6.25 7.81 -5.57
N MET A 102 -6.62 7.02 -6.56
CA MET A 102 -7.15 7.51 -7.82
C MET A 102 -8.67 7.34 -7.84
N VAL A 103 -9.38 8.34 -8.36
CA VAL A 103 -10.82 8.30 -8.64
C VAL A 103 -10.99 8.67 -10.10
N SER A 104 -11.64 7.83 -10.89
CA SER A 104 -11.85 8.11 -12.31
C SER A 104 -13.25 7.76 -12.79
N LEU A 105 -13.77 8.54 -13.72
CA LEU A 105 -15.05 8.31 -14.38
C LEU A 105 -14.84 7.91 -15.84
N ALA A 106 -15.62 6.93 -16.28
CA ALA A 106 -15.61 6.48 -17.66
C ALA A 106 -16.00 7.62 -18.62
N PRO A 107 -15.50 7.62 -19.87
CA PRO A 107 -15.85 8.66 -20.85
C PRO A 107 -17.35 8.69 -21.21
N TYR A 108 -18.07 7.59 -20.94
CA TYR A 108 -19.52 7.47 -21.14
C TYR A 108 -20.33 7.69 -19.85
N ALA A 109 -19.68 7.99 -18.73
CA ALA A 109 -20.38 8.36 -17.50
C ALA A 109 -21.08 9.72 -17.70
N LYS A 110 -22.32 9.85 -17.21
CA LYS A 110 -23.12 11.07 -17.33
C LYS A 110 -22.81 12.13 -16.27
N TRP A 111 -21.90 11.80 -15.35
CA TRP A 111 -21.56 12.62 -14.19
C TRP A 111 -20.13 13.13 -14.29
N GLU A 112 -19.86 14.23 -13.60
CA GLU A 112 -18.57 14.92 -13.66
C GLU A 112 -17.83 14.97 -12.34
N SER A 113 -18.49 14.64 -11.24
CA SER A 113 -17.93 14.76 -9.89
C SER A 113 -18.59 13.80 -8.91
N LEU A 114 -17.92 13.55 -7.78
CA LEU A 114 -18.50 12.82 -6.66
C LEU A 114 -19.65 13.62 -6.01
N GLU A 115 -19.59 14.95 -6.00
CA GLU A 115 -20.67 15.83 -5.56
C GLU A 115 -21.94 15.64 -6.39
N GLN A 116 -21.81 15.55 -7.72
CA GLN A 116 -22.95 15.31 -8.61
C GLN A 116 -23.54 13.92 -8.36
N ILE A 117 -22.71 12.89 -8.21
CA ILE A 117 -23.15 11.53 -7.89
C ILE A 117 -23.91 11.52 -6.55
N ALA A 118 -23.39 12.21 -5.52
CA ALA A 118 -24.04 12.29 -4.22
C ALA A 118 -25.40 13.02 -4.27
N LYS A 119 -25.53 14.04 -5.12
CA LYS A 119 -26.76 14.81 -5.30
C LYS A 119 -27.82 14.03 -6.09
N GLU A 120 -27.43 13.43 -7.21
CA GLU A 120 -28.34 12.77 -8.16
C GLU A 120 -28.67 11.33 -7.79
N LYS A 121 -27.85 10.72 -6.93
CA LYS A 121 -28.03 9.35 -6.42
C LYS A 121 -28.25 8.30 -7.53
N PRO A 122 -27.37 8.23 -8.54
CA PRO A 122 -27.56 7.33 -9.67
C PRO A 122 -27.09 5.89 -9.36
N PRO A 123 -27.50 4.89 -10.16
CA PRO A 123 -27.03 3.50 -10.04
C PRO A 123 -25.59 3.33 -10.61
N VAL A 124 -24.58 3.89 -9.95
CA VAL A 124 -23.18 3.82 -10.40
C VAL A 124 -22.62 2.40 -10.30
N ARG A 125 -21.87 1.96 -11.30
CA ARG A 125 -21.11 0.70 -11.31
C ARG A 125 -19.63 0.99 -11.03
N VAL A 126 -19.14 0.58 -9.86
CA VAL A 126 -17.82 0.97 -9.35
C VAL A 126 -16.87 -0.22 -9.27
N ALA A 127 -15.79 -0.20 -10.04
CA ALA A 127 -14.67 -1.12 -9.79
C ALA A 127 -13.76 -0.52 -8.71
N ILE A 128 -13.48 -1.27 -7.66
CA ILE A 128 -12.65 -0.82 -6.55
C ILE A 128 -11.37 -1.64 -6.53
N ARG A 129 -10.24 -0.97 -6.72
CA ARG A 129 -8.93 -1.59 -6.56
C ARG A 129 -8.68 -1.82 -5.07
N VAL A 130 -8.73 -3.08 -4.64
CA VAL A 130 -8.51 -3.51 -3.25
C VAL A 130 -7.50 -4.66 -3.16
N ASN A 131 -6.75 -4.74 -2.06
CA ASN A 131 -5.88 -5.89 -1.79
C ASN A 131 -5.65 -6.11 -0.28
N PRO A 132 -6.07 -7.26 0.28
CA PRO A 132 -7.35 -7.92 0.11
C PRO A 132 -8.24 -7.69 1.35
N GLU A 133 -9.55 -7.54 1.11
CA GLU A 133 -10.64 -7.48 2.10
C GLU A 133 -10.99 -6.10 2.68
N VAL A 134 -12.08 -5.53 2.15
CA VAL A 134 -13.02 -4.75 2.96
C VAL A 134 -13.86 -5.77 3.72
N VAL A 135 -13.53 -6.01 5.00
CA VAL A 135 -14.37 -6.84 5.86
C VAL A 135 -15.49 -5.95 6.41
N GLU A 136 -16.70 -6.14 5.90
CA GLU A 136 -17.89 -5.41 6.33
C GLU A 136 -18.07 -5.49 7.86
N GLY A 137 -18.33 -4.36 8.50
CA GLY A 137 -18.44 -4.20 9.95
C GLY A 137 -17.11 -4.17 10.71
N SER A 138 -15.96 -4.31 10.04
CA SER A 138 -14.66 -4.23 10.70
C SER A 138 -14.12 -2.80 10.76
N VAL A 139 -13.23 -2.49 11.69
CA VAL A 139 -12.61 -1.15 11.68
C VAL A 139 -11.72 -0.93 10.46
N ARG A 140 -11.28 -2.00 9.78
CA ARG A 140 -10.57 -1.92 8.50
C ARG A 140 -11.46 -1.42 7.37
N GLU A 141 -12.78 -1.62 7.46
CA GLU A 141 -13.74 -1.04 6.52
C GLU A 141 -13.80 0.48 6.64
N TRP A 142 -13.94 1.01 7.87
CA TRP A 142 -14.01 2.46 8.10
C TRP A 142 -12.75 3.20 7.63
N ALA A 143 -11.59 2.57 7.87
CA ALA A 143 -10.29 3.08 7.47
C ALA A 143 -9.97 2.87 5.99
N HIS A 144 -10.83 2.17 5.24
CA HIS A 144 -10.59 1.94 3.82
C HIS A 144 -10.67 3.28 3.07
N PRO A 145 -9.59 3.70 2.37
CA PRO A 145 -9.50 5.03 1.77
C PRO A 145 -10.67 5.38 0.84
N VAL A 146 -11.14 4.42 0.04
CA VAL A 146 -12.31 4.62 -0.84
C VAL A 146 -13.58 4.94 -0.04
N GLN A 147 -13.81 4.26 1.10
CA GLN A 147 -14.97 4.57 1.95
C GLN A 147 -14.79 5.92 2.64
N ALA A 148 -13.57 6.25 3.07
CA ALA A 148 -13.27 7.55 3.66
C ALA A 148 -13.52 8.70 2.68
N ILE A 149 -13.07 8.56 1.43
CA ILE A 149 -13.36 9.51 0.35
C ILE A 149 -14.87 9.67 0.16
N LEU A 150 -15.60 8.57 -0.08
CA LEU A 150 -17.05 8.63 -0.31
C LEU A 150 -17.81 9.29 0.86
N ARG A 151 -17.40 9.01 2.10
CA ARG A 151 -18.00 9.60 3.30
C ARG A 151 -17.86 11.12 3.35
N GLN A 152 -16.77 11.70 2.83
CA GLN A 152 -16.63 13.16 2.74
C GLN A 152 -17.64 13.81 1.80
N TYR A 153 -18.18 13.03 0.85
CA TYR A 153 -19.27 13.45 -0.04
C TYR A 153 -20.65 13.07 0.51
N GLY A 154 -20.72 12.54 1.74
CA GLY A 154 -21.96 12.16 2.41
C GLY A 154 -22.58 10.87 1.88
N ILE A 155 -21.78 9.99 1.24
CA ILE A 155 -22.28 8.77 0.61
C ILE A 155 -21.42 7.56 1.00
N THR A 156 -21.96 6.37 0.83
CA THR A 156 -21.29 5.09 1.10
C THR A 156 -21.45 4.14 -0.09
N LEU A 157 -20.67 3.06 -0.11
CA LEU A 157 -20.87 1.97 -1.09
C LEU A 157 -22.26 1.32 -0.94
N LYS A 158 -22.81 1.31 0.28
CA LYS A 158 -24.17 0.82 0.55
C LYS A 158 -25.23 1.74 -0.05
N ASP A 159 -25.03 3.05 0.01
CA ASP A 159 -25.94 4.01 -0.64
C ASP A 159 -25.95 3.78 -2.16
N ILE A 160 -24.78 3.57 -2.77
CA ILE A 160 -24.67 3.24 -4.21
C ILE A 160 -25.47 1.98 -4.55
N GLN A 161 -25.41 0.93 -3.73
CA GLN A 161 -26.22 -0.28 -3.92
C GLN A 161 -27.72 -0.01 -3.78
N GLN A 162 -28.13 0.82 -2.80
CA GLN A 162 -29.54 1.20 -2.61
C GLN A 162 -30.09 2.02 -3.78
N TRP A 163 -29.25 2.75 -4.48
CA TRP A 163 -29.62 3.50 -5.69
C TRP A 163 -29.70 2.60 -6.94
N GLY A 164 -29.47 1.30 -6.79
CA GLY A 164 -29.45 0.32 -7.89
C GLY A 164 -28.08 0.15 -8.55
N GLY A 165 -27.04 0.76 -7.98
CA GLY A 165 -25.65 0.58 -8.41
C GLY A 165 -25.04 -0.72 -7.88
N LYS A 166 -23.76 -0.93 -8.18
CA LYS A 166 -22.98 -2.07 -7.68
C LYS A 166 -21.51 -1.72 -7.58
N TYR A 167 -20.78 -2.42 -6.73
CA TYR A 167 -19.33 -2.35 -6.69
C TYR A 167 -18.72 -3.75 -6.63
N TRP A 168 -17.49 -3.89 -7.12
CA TRP A 168 -16.73 -5.14 -7.09
C TRP A 168 -15.23 -4.88 -7.01
N PRO A 169 -14.44 -5.83 -6.46
CA PRO A 169 -12.99 -5.69 -6.41
C PRO A 169 -12.37 -5.84 -7.81
N CYS A 170 -11.30 -5.09 -8.08
CA CYS A 170 -10.42 -5.31 -9.23
C CYS A 170 -8.94 -5.44 -8.81
N THR A 171 -8.13 -6.03 -9.69
CA THR A 171 -6.70 -6.36 -9.44
C THR A 171 -5.77 -5.26 -9.96
N THR A 172 -4.46 -5.39 -9.75
CA THR A 172 -3.44 -4.48 -10.31
C THR A 172 -3.07 -4.77 -11.77
N ASP A 173 -3.71 -5.72 -12.42
CA ASP A 173 -3.30 -6.19 -13.75
C ASP A 173 -3.70 -5.22 -14.84
N PHE A 174 -2.93 -5.21 -15.94
CA PHE A 174 -3.20 -4.31 -17.05
C PHE A 174 -4.59 -4.56 -17.65
N THR A 175 -4.98 -5.83 -17.78
CA THR A 175 -6.30 -6.24 -18.31
C THR A 175 -7.38 -6.30 -17.23
N SER A 176 -7.13 -5.78 -16.03
CA SER A 176 -8.18 -5.69 -15.03
C SER A 176 -9.25 -4.72 -15.52
N VAL A 177 -10.52 -5.07 -15.34
CA VAL A 177 -11.73 -4.32 -15.78
C VAL A 177 -11.87 -4.08 -17.30
N ASP A 178 -11.01 -4.66 -18.13
CA ASP A 178 -11.00 -4.49 -19.59
C ASP A 178 -12.32 -4.83 -20.27
N GLU A 179 -12.89 -5.97 -19.89
CA GLU A 179 -14.13 -6.46 -20.46
C GLU A 179 -15.30 -5.58 -20.04
N GLU A 180 -15.32 -5.17 -18.77
CA GLU A 180 -16.32 -4.25 -18.26
C GLU A 180 -16.22 -2.89 -18.95
N ILE A 181 -15.01 -2.38 -19.22
CA ILE A 181 -14.83 -1.13 -19.98
C ILE A 181 -15.35 -1.29 -21.41
N ARG A 182 -14.96 -2.35 -22.13
CA ARG A 182 -15.41 -2.62 -23.51
C ARG A 182 -16.93 -2.72 -23.60
N ASN A 183 -17.54 -3.39 -22.64
CA ASN A 183 -18.99 -3.59 -22.60
C ASN A 183 -19.75 -2.42 -21.96
N ARG A 184 -19.07 -1.32 -21.59
CA ARG A 184 -19.63 -0.17 -20.86
C ARG A 184 -20.38 -0.60 -19.60
N GLN A 185 -19.77 -1.49 -18.82
CA GLN A 185 -20.28 -2.10 -17.59
C GLN A 185 -19.65 -1.55 -16.30
N VAL A 186 -18.70 -0.62 -16.42
CA VAL A 186 -18.08 0.11 -15.30
C VAL A 186 -18.17 1.60 -15.55
N ASP A 187 -18.63 2.37 -14.57
CA ASP A 187 -18.78 3.83 -14.68
C ASP A 187 -17.68 4.58 -13.94
N MET A 188 -17.15 3.97 -12.86
CA MET A 188 -16.14 4.57 -12.00
C MET A 188 -15.10 3.52 -11.59
N VAL A 189 -13.83 3.91 -11.55
CA VAL A 189 -12.75 3.12 -10.96
C VAL A 189 -12.13 3.90 -9.82
N MET A 190 -11.98 3.28 -8.65
CA MET A 190 -11.38 3.89 -7.45
C MET A 190 -10.34 2.99 -6.82
N GLY A 191 -9.26 3.55 -6.27
CA GLY A 191 -8.37 2.82 -5.37
C GLY A 191 -6.90 3.28 -5.41
N GLU A 192 -6.08 2.56 -4.65
CA GLU A 192 -4.63 2.76 -4.50
C GLU A 192 -3.80 2.24 -5.68
N ALA A 193 -2.48 2.24 -5.49
CA ALA A 193 -1.48 1.66 -6.37
C ALA A 193 -1.40 2.40 -7.70
N CYS A 194 -1.36 3.74 -7.67
CA CYS A 194 -1.50 4.64 -8.82
C CYS A 194 -0.45 4.44 -9.92
N THR A 195 0.69 3.84 -9.58
CA THR A 195 1.76 3.46 -10.52
C THR A 195 1.55 2.10 -11.18
N GLN A 196 0.56 1.32 -10.74
CA GLN A 196 0.26 0.00 -11.29
C GLN A 196 -0.49 0.09 -12.63
N PRO A 197 -0.25 -0.86 -13.56
CA PRO A 197 -0.75 -0.78 -14.93
C PRO A 197 -2.28 -0.77 -15.11
N ILE A 198 -3.09 -1.18 -14.13
CA ILE A 198 -4.55 -0.93 -14.20
C ILE A 198 -4.83 0.55 -14.51
N TRP A 199 -4.08 1.48 -13.91
CA TRP A 199 -4.31 2.91 -14.11
C TRP A 199 -3.87 3.39 -15.49
N LYS A 200 -2.84 2.76 -16.07
CA LYS A 200 -2.46 2.98 -17.48
C LYS A 200 -3.54 2.49 -18.43
N ASN A 201 -4.18 1.37 -18.11
CA ASN A 201 -5.28 0.82 -18.88
C ASN A 201 -6.54 1.70 -18.81
N VAL A 202 -6.97 2.06 -17.60
CA VAL A 202 -8.07 3.00 -17.32
C VAL A 202 -7.85 4.33 -18.07
N ALA A 203 -6.65 4.89 -17.96
CA ALA A 203 -6.24 6.09 -18.70
C ALA A 203 -6.28 5.88 -20.23
N GLY A 204 -5.78 4.75 -20.72
CA GLY A 204 -5.76 4.39 -22.14
C GLY A 204 -7.17 4.27 -22.75
N HIS A 205 -8.17 3.93 -21.93
CA HIS A 205 -9.58 3.93 -22.31
C HIS A 205 -10.28 5.30 -22.19
N GLY A 206 -9.54 6.37 -21.90
CA GLY A 206 -10.06 7.73 -21.88
C GLY A 206 -10.88 8.09 -20.64
N PHE A 207 -10.65 7.39 -19.51
CA PHE A 207 -11.26 7.78 -18.24
C PHE A 207 -10.77 9.15 -17.80
N ARG A 208 -11.68 9.95 -17.24
CA ARG A 208 -11.35 11.24 -16.62
C ARG A 208 -11.01 11.02 -15.15
N PHE A 209 -9.83 11.47 -14.73
CA PHE A 209 -9.44 11.41 -13.33
C PHE A 209 -9.95 12.63 -12.56
N LEU A 210 -10.52 12.39 -11.39
CA LEU A 210 -11.12 13.42 -10.54
C LEU A 210 -10.13 13.87 -9.48
N SER A 211 -10.05 15.18 -9.28
CA SER A 211 -9.42 15.76 -8.09
C SER A 211 -10.43 15.73 -6.95
N LEU A 212 -9.98 15.37 -5.74
CA LEU A 212 -10.77 15.61 -4.54
C LEU A 212 -10.93 17.12 -4.34
N SER A 213 -12.06 17.52 -3.74
CA SER A 213 -12.27 18.92 -3.35
C SER A 213 -11.49 19.24 -2.08
N GLU A 214 -11.06 20.49 -1.91
CA GLU A 214 -10.36 20.94 -0.68
C GLU A 214 -11.19 20.66 0.57
N LYS A 215 -12.52 20.80 0.48
CA LYS A 215 -13.43 20.46 1.58
C LYS A 215 -13.35 18.97 1.95
N ALA A 216 -13.37 18.08 0.96
CA ALA A 216 -13.27 16.66 1.20
C ALA A 216 -11.89 16.29 1.76
N MET A 217 -10.82 16.87 1.22
CA MET A 217 -9.47 16.63 1.75
C MET A 217 -9.32 17.12 3.19
N ALA A 218 -9.83 18.30 3.54
CA ALA A 218 -9.79 18.81 4.90
C ALA A 218 -10.47 17.85 5.90
N GLY A 219 -11.63 17.28 5.54
CA GLY A 219 -12.29 16.28 6.38
C GLY A 219 -11.52 14.96 6.48
N LEU A 220 -10.82 14.54 5.42
CA LEU A 220 -9.92 13.38 5.44
C LEU A 220 -8.71 13.62 6.37
N GLU A 221 -8.17 14.83 6.39
CA GLU A 221 -7.06 15.18 7.27
C GLU A 221 -7.46 15.19 8.76
N GLU A 222 -8.69 15.60 9.07
CA GLU A 222 -9.27 15.45 10.42
C GLU A 222 -9.38 13.98 10.85
N GLU A 223 -9.62 13.08 9.90
CA GLU A 223 -9.61 11.63 10.12
C GLU A 223 -8.20 11.03 10.17
N GLY A 224 -7.17 11.82 9.84
CA GLY A 224 -5.75 11.48 9.92
C GLY A 224 -5.11 11.04 8.60
N PHE A 225 -5.82 11.10 7.48
CA PHE A 225 -5.24 10.88 6.15
C PHE A 225 -4.30 12.05 5.79
N GLU A 226 -3.42 11.80 4.84
CA GLU A 226 -2.49 12.81 4.33
C GLU A 226 -2.80 13.11 2.86
N ARG A 227 -2.55 14.35 2.45
CA ARG A 227 -2.80 14.80 1.07
C ARG A 227 -1.63 14.45 0.15
N HIS A 228 -1.94 14.19 -1.10
CA HIS A 228 -0.99 14.00 -2.19
C HIS A 228 -1.40 14.85 -3.39
N THR A 229 -0.42 15.32 -4.17
CA THR A 229 -0.65 16.02 -5.43
C THR A 229 -0.12 15.18 -6.58
N VAL A 230 -1.04 14.64 -7.38
CA VAL A 230 -0.69 13.93 -8.61
C VAL A 230 -0.31 14.97 -9.67
N PRO A 231 0.89 14.94 -10.25
CA PRO A 231 1.30 15.94 -11.23
C PRO A 231 0.55 15.78 -12.56
N ALA A 232 0.40 16.89 -13.28
CA ALA A 232 -0.07 16.86 -14.66
C ALA A 232 0.84 15.95 -15.52
N GLY A 233 0.24 15.16 -16.39
CA GLY A 233 0.95 14.21 -17.25
C GLY A 233 1.35 12.90 -16.57
N PHE A 234 1.00 12.66 -15.31
CA PHE A 234 1.28 11.39 -14.62
C PHE A 234 0.67 10.18 -15.36
N LEU A 235 -0.57 10.33 -15.84
CA LEU A 235 -1.26 9.39 -16.72
C LEU A 235 -1.96 10.15 -17.85
N PRO A 236 -2.19 9.52 -19.02
CA PRO A 236 -3.11 10.07 -20.02
C PRO A 236 -4.46 10.45 -19.38
N GLY A 237 -4.95 11.66 -19.66
CA GLY A 237 -6.19 12.17 -19.05
C GLY A 237 -6.01 12.92 -17.72
N ILE A 238 -4.79 13.05 -17.20
CA ILE A 238 -4.45 13.96 -16.09
C ILE A 238 -3.76 15.20 -16.69
N ASP A 239 -4.55 16.21 -17.08
CA ASP A 239 -4.08 17.42 -17.75
C ASP A 239 -3.69 18.56 -16.78
N ARG A 240 -4.06 18.43 -15.51
CA ARG A 240 -3.76 19.36 -14.42
C ARG A 240 -3.45 18.59 -13.13
N PRO A 241 -2.78 19.22 -12.15
CA PRO A 241 -2.56 18.59 -10.86
C PRO A 241 -3.88 18.14 -10.20
N LEU A 242 -3.90 16.95 -9.60
CA LEU A 242 -5.05 16.41 -8.88
C LEU A 242 -4.71 16.28 -7.39
N LEU A 243 -5.66 16.68 -6.55
CA LEU A 243 -5.62 16.42 -5.12
C LEU A 243 -6.13 15.00 -4.84
N ALA A 244 -5.32 14.20 -4.15
CA ALA A 244 -5.60 12.81 -3.84
C ALA A 244 -5.22 12.49 -2.38
N VAL A 245 -5.69 11.35 -1.86
CA VAL A 245 -5.20 10.80 -0.59
C VAL A 245 -3.84 10.17 -0.83
N ASP A 246 -2.86 10.49 0.02
CA ASP A 246 -1.52 9.91 0.03
C ASP A 246 -1.57 8.46 0.50
N GLU A 247 -1.00 7.57 -0.29
CA GLU A 247 -0.79 6.16 0.03
C GLU A 247 0.71 5.82 0.07
N SER A 248 1.55 6.85 0.15
CA SER A 248 2.97 6.73 -0.10
C SER A 248 3.70 5.90 0.95
N ASP A 249 4.84 5.40 0.48
CA ASP A 249 5.89 4.72 1.21
C ASP A 249 5.52 3.40 1.91
N PHE A 250 6.49 2.48 1.88
CA PHE A 250 6.50 1.36 2.81
C PHE A 250 7.32 1.68 4.05
N LEU A 251 6.89 1.15 5.19
CA LEU A 251 7.74 1.01 6.37
C LEU A 251 8.00 -0.46 6.68
N LEU A 252 9.19 -0.76 7.17
CA LEU A 252 9.46 -1.99 7.92
C LEU A 252 9.44 -1.66 9.40
N LEU A 253 8.49 -2.24 10.13
CA LEU A 253 8.32 -2.03 11.57
C LEU A 253 8.74 -3.25 12.39
N THR A 254 9.00 -2.99 13.67
CA THR A 254 9.15 -3.97 14.75
C THR A 254 8.51 -3.41 16.03
N ARG A 255 8.68 -4.11 17.15
CA ARG A 255 8.30 -3.64 18.49
C ARG A 255 9.49 -3.03 19.23
N ALA A 256 9.23 -2.16 20.20
CA ALA A 256 10.24 -1.39 20.92
C ALA A 256 11.18 -2.25 21.77
N GLU A 257 10.73 -3.43 22.17
CA GLU A 257 11.51 -4.36 23.01
C GLU A 257 12.14 -5.50 22.17
N ALA A 258 12.21 -5.33 20.84
CA ALA A 258 13.04 -6.19 20.01
C ALA A 258 14.52 -5.96 20.34
N GLU A 259 15.36 -6.99 20.20
CA GLU A 259 16.78 -6.88 20.54
C GLU A 259 17.49 -5.81 19.69
N GLU A 260 18.20 -4.90 20.34
CA GLU A 260 18.83 -3.76 19.65
C GLU A 260 19.83 -4.21 18.59
N ASP A 261 20.64 -5.22 18.87
CA ASP A 261 21.63 -5.75 17.92
C ASP A 261 20.99 -6.45 16.73
N PHE A 262 19.85 -7.12 16.94
CA PHE A 262 19.06 -7.69 15.85
C PHE A 262 18.58 -6.57 14.91
N ILE A 263 17.96 -5.53 15.46
CA ILE A 263 17.42 -4.43 14.65
C ILE A 263 18.52 -3.58 14.00
N TYR A 264 19.64 -3.37 14.69
CA TYR A 264 20.84 -2.76 14.11
C TYR A 264 21.31 -3.52 12.87
N ALA A 265 21.39 -4.86 12.95
CA ALA A 265 21.79 -5.69 11.82
C ALA A 265 20.82 -5.58 10.65
N VAL A 266 19.50 -5.53 10.91
CA VAL A 266 18.47 -5.33 9.88
C VAL A 266 18.65 -3.98 9.17
N ALA A 267 18.74 -2.88 9.94
CA ALA A 267 18.93 -1.53 9.39
C ALA A 267 20.21 -1.43 8.54
N LYS A 268 21.32 -1.99 9.05
CA LYS A 268 22.61 -2.04 8.35
C LYS A 268 22.55 -2.84 7.05
N VAL A 269 21.92 -4.02 7.06
CA VAL A 269 21.80 -4.84 5.84
C VAL A 269 20.99 -4.11 4.78
N ILE A 270 19.88 -3.46 5.16
CA ILE A 270 19.06 -2.68 4.22
C ILE A 270 19.90 -1.56 3.61
N ASP A 271 20.57 -0.75 4.45
CA ASP A 271 21.33 0.42 4.00
C ASP A 271 22.53 0.07 3.11
N GLN A 272 23.29 -0.97 3.47
CA GLN A 272 24.46 -1.39 2.70
C GLN A 272 24.09 -2.14 1.40
N ASN A 273 22.81 -2.46 1.20
CA ASN A 273 22.33 -3.23 0.04
C ASN A 273 21.17 -2.55 -0.71
N ARG A 274 21.01 -1.22 -0.60
CA ARG A 274 19.93 -0.43 -1.24
C ARG A 274 19.74 -0.77 -2.72
N LYS A 275 20.80 -0.70 -3.51
CA LYS A 275 20.77 -1.04 -4.96
C LYS A 275 20.26 -2.46 -5.24
N ARG A 276 20.71 -3.43 -4.43
CA ARG A 276 20.27 -4.82 -4.58
C ARG A 276 18.81 -5.01 -4.14
N MET A 277 18.33 -4.22 -3.19
CA MET A 277 16.92 -4.20 -2.82
C MET A 277 16.06 -3.57 -3.91
N GLU A 278 16.52 -2.47 -4.50
CA GLU A 278 15.86 -1.81 -5.64
C GLU A 278 15.72 -2.77 -6.82
N GLU A 279 16.83 -3.40 -7.23
CA GLU A 279 16.84 -4.40 -8.30
C GLU A 279 15.97 -5.62 -7.97
N GLY A 280 16.05 -6.10 -6.73
CA GLY A 280 15.31 -7.27 -6.27
C GLY A 280 13.81 -7.03 -6.09
N ALA A 281 13.37 -5.77 -6.00
CA ALA A 281 11.96 -5.40 -5.95
C ALA A 281 11.29 -5.41 -7.33
N VAL A 282 12.08 -5.38 -8.41
CA VAL A 282 11.57 -5.43 -9.78
C VAL A 282 10.94 -6.80 -10.06
N THR A 283 9.70 -6.78 -10.51
CA THR A 283 8.96 -7.96 -10.97
C THR A 283 8.77 -7.89 -12.47
N ILE A 284 9.04 -9.00 -13.15
CA ILE A 284 8.84 -9.16 -14.59
C ILE A 284 7.67 -10.12 -14.79
N GLN A 285 6.65 -9.67 -15.50
CA GLN A 285 5.51 -10.50 -15.91
C GLN A 285 5.46 -10.59 -17.43
N TYR A 286 4.94 -11.70 -17.93
CA TYR A 286 4.68 -11.89 -19.36
C TYR A 286 3.20 -11.70 -19.64
N SER A 287 2.86 -10.87 -20.63
CA SER A 287 1.49 -10.82 -21.13
C SER A 287 1.21 -12.00 -22.07
N TYR A 288 0.17 -12.77 -21.79
CA TYR A 288 -0.29 -13.89 -22.61
C TYR A 288 -1.25 -13.46 -23.73
N SER A 289 -1.54 -12.17 -23.85
CA SER A 289 -2.50 -11.64 -24.84
C SER A 289 -1.98 -11.63 -26.28
N GLN A 290 -0.75 -12.09 -26.52
CA GLN A 290 -0.14 -12.19 -27.84
C GLN A 290 0.27 -13.64 -28.12
N PRO A 291 0.06 -14.17 -29.35
CA PRO A 291 0.54 -15.50 -29.72
C PRO A 291 2.07 -15.59 -29.57
N LEU A 292 2.55 -16.75 -29.11
CA LEU A 292 3.97 -17.08 -29.00
C LEU A 292 4.71 -16.84 -30.33
N PRO A 293 6.01 -16.46 -30.32
CA PRO A 293 7.00 -16.76 -29.27
C PRO A 293 7.58 -15.56 -28.50
N VAL A 294 7.13 -14.32 -28.73
CA VAL A 294 7.68 -13.14 -28.05
C VAL A 294 6.68 -12.60 -27.04
N PRO A 295 6.68 -13.11 -25.80
CA PRO A 295 5.82 -12.57 -24.76
C PRO A 295 6.29 -11.14 -24.41
N GLN A 296 5.35 -10.20 -24.32
CA GLN A 296 5.67 -8.83 -23.92
C GLN A 296 6.04 -8.80 -22.43
N MET A 297 7.22 -8.24 -22.10
CA MET A 297 7.64 -8.05 -20.71
C MET A 297 6.96 -6.83 -20.11
N ILE A 298 6.25 -7.03 -19.01
CA ILE A 298 5.76 -5.98 -18.13
C ILE A 298 6.73 -5.92 -16.94
N VAL A 299 7.54 -4.87 -16.92
CA VAL A 299 8.45 -4.58 -15.81
C VAL A 299 7.73 -3.69 -14.80
N ARG A 300 7.74 -4.08 -13.53
CA ARG A 300 7.12 -3.30 -12.45
C ARG A 300 8.05 -3.24 -11.25
N SER A 301 7.98 -2.16 -10.51
CA SER A 301 8.63 -2.02 -9.20
C SER A 301 7.61 -1.44 -8.22
N PRO A 302 7.54 -1.94 -6.97
CA PRO A 302 6.81 -1.27 -5.90
C PRO A 302 7.53 0.00 -5.44
N LEU A 303 8.83 0.12 -5.71
CA LEU A 303 9.63 1.31 -5.42
C LEU A 303 9.55 2.26 -6.59
N THR A 304 9.35 3.53 -6.29
CA THR A 304 9.21 4.61 -7.30
C THR A 304 10.44 5.52 -7.37
N GLY A 305 11.42 5.28 -6.51
CA GLY A 305 12.68 6.01 -6.46
C GLY A 305 13.76 5.19 -5.77
N PRO A 306 15.01 5.70 -5.76
CA PRO A 306 16.11 5.06 -5.07
C PRO A 306 15.86 5.07 -3.55
N ILE A 307 16.18 3.96 -2.88
CA ILE A 307 16.09 3.86 -1.43
C ILE A 307 17.09 4.87 -0.87
N THR A 308 16.55 5.89 -0.21
CA THR A 308 17.29 6.97 0.44
C THR A 308 16.50 7.41 1.66
N GLU A 309 17.17 8.06 2.61
CA GLU A 309 16.51 8.65 3.78
C GLU A 309 15.67 7.65 4.60
N GLN A 310 16.14 6.40 4.74
CA GLN A 310 15.36 5.33 5.39
C GLN A 310 14.97 5.63 6.85
N TRP A 311 15.64 6.59 7.48
CA TRP A 311 15.32 7.09 8.83
C TRP A 311 14.13 8.06 8.88
N LYS A 312 13.67 8.61 7.73
CA LYS A 312 12.52 9.53 7.66
C LYS A 312 11.20 8.76 7.62
N THR A 313 10.83 8.13 8.73
CA THR A 313 9.73 7.16 8.81
C THR A 313 8.38 7.76 9.20
N GLY A 314 8.34 9.01 9.70
CA GLY A 314 7.12 9.64 10.23
C GLY A 314 6.64 9.08 11.58
N VAL A 315 7.28 8.01 12.07
CA VAL A 315 7.07 7.37 13.39
C VAL A 315 8.43 7.07 14.03
N PRO A 316 8.54 6.96 15.37
CA PRO A 316 9.82 6.74 16.05
C PRO A 316 10.59 5.51 15.55
N LEU A 317 11.90 5.67 15.37
CA LEU A 317 12.81 4.58 15.03
C LEU A 317 13.05 3.66 16.23
N HIS A 318 13.37 2.40 15.95
CA HIS A 318 13.88 1.48 16.95
C HIS A 318 15.30 1.88 17.37
N ARG A 319 15.66 1.71 18.66
CA ARG A 319 16.97 2.10 19.19
C ARG A 319 18.15 1.50 18.42
N GLY A 320 18.06 0.22 18.06
CA GLY A 320 19.05 -0.44 17.21
C GLY A 320 19.21 0.19 15.82
N ALA A 321 18.10 0.62 15.18
CA ALA A 321 18.14 1.30 13.89
C ALA A 321 18.67 2.73 14.03
N GLU A 322 18.24 3.46 15.06
CA GLU A 322 18.74 4.79 15.39
C GLU A 322 20.25 4.78 15.64
N ARG A 323 20.74 3.80 16.43
CA ARG A 323 22.18 3.58 16.68
C ARG A 323 22.94 3.42 15.36
N TYR A 324 22.45 2.56 14.46
CA TYR A 324 23.06 2.38 13.15
C TYR A 324 23.09 3.67 12.33
N TYR A 325 21.96 4.38 12.23
CA TYR A 325 21.88 5.59 11.41
C TYR A 325 22.69 6.77 11.97
N ARG A 326 22.90 6.83 13.30
CA ARG A 326 23.86 7.77 13.91
C ARG A 326 25.31 7.41 13.56
N GLU A 327 25.69 6.14 13.71
CA GLU A 327 27.04 5.67 13.34
C GLU A 327 27.36 5.85 11.84
N ALA A 328 26.35 5.68 10.99
CA ALA A 328 26.47 5.89 9.54
C ALA A 328 26.43 7.38 9.13
N GLY A 329 26.25 8.30 10.08
CA GLY A 329 26.27 9.75 9.85
C GLY A 329 24.98 10.35 9.27
N TYR A 330 23.87 9.60 9.27
CA TYR A 330 22.58 10.07 8.75
C TYR A 330 21.75 10.82 9.80
N LEU A 331 21.92 10.49 11.08
CA LEU A 331 21.29 11.17 12.22
C LEU A 331 22.36 11.89 13.04
N LYS A 332 22.02 13.09 13.52
CA LYS A 332 22.88 13.88 14.43
C LYS A 332 22.62 13.50 15.87
#